data_AF-A0A931GUS3-F1
#
_entry.id   AF-A0A931GUS3-F1
#
_cell.length_a   1.000
_cell.length_b   1.000
_cell.length_c   1.000
_cell.angle_alpha   90.00
_cell.angle_beta   90.00
_cell.angle_gamma   90.00
#
_symmetry.space_group_name_H-M   'P 1'
#
loop_
_entity.id
_entity.type
_entity.pdbx_description
1 polymer ?
#
loop_
_entity_poly.entity_id
_entity_poly.type
_entity_poly.pdbx_seq_one_letter_code
_entity_poly.pdbx_strand_id
1 'polypeptide(L)'
;MSPNKEVFNAVPTNDKAYEFSRQFDDVCGNVFDYAMPSPIRQMETTAGTLFGAYNAIPGYYQNVKKYKSEDAKLNSILYVTGLDHTKKAFELCMSADDYLN
;
A
#
# COMPACT_ATOMS: atom_id res chain seq x y z
N MET A 1 -1.10 3.31 1.43
CA MET A 1 -1.85 4.18 2.36
C MET A 1 -1.49 3.72 3.76
N SER A 2 -0.95 4.59 4.61
CA SER A 2 -0.70 4.21 5.99
C SER A 2 -2.06 4.20 6.67
N PRO A 3 -2.56 3.04 7.12
CA PRO A 3 -3.85 2.98 7.82
C PRO A 3 -3.79 3.86 9.07
N ASN A 4 -4.93 4.43 9.46
CA ASN A 4 -5.05 4.99 10.80
C ASN A 4 -5.06 3.82 11.82
N LYS A 5 -4.95 4.12 13.11
CA LYS A 5 -4.88 3.08 14.16
C LYS A 5 -6.07 2.13 14.13
N GLU A 6 -7.27 2.64 13.80
CA GLU A 6 -8.49 1.86 13.76
C GLU A 6 -8.47 0.83 12.62
N VAL A 7 -8.14 1.26 11.39
CA VAL A 7 -7.95 0.38 10.23
C VAL A 7 -6.83 -0.63 10.50
N PHE A 8 -5.74 -0.19 11.15
CA PHE A 8 -4.63 -1.07 11.49
C PHE A 8 -5.03 -2.15 12.49
N ASN A 9 -5.90 -1.86 13.46
CA ASN A 9 -6.37 -2.85 14.44
C ASN A 9 -7.44 -3.77 13.86
N ALA A 10 -8.29 -3.27 12.95
CA ALA A 10 -9.36 -4.04 12.32
C ALA A 10 -8.82 -5.14 11.39
N VAL A 11 -7.69 -4.91 10.72
CA VAL A 11 -7.11 -5.86 9.76
C VAL A 11 -6.59 -7.16 10.43
N PRO A 12 -5.74 -7.13 11.49
CA PRO A 12 -5.28 -8.32 12.19
C PRO A 12 -6.38 -9.04 12.96
N THR A 13 -7.32 -8.30 13.56
CA THR A 13 -8.42 -8.87 14.33
C THR A 13 -9.52 -9.47 13.45
N ASN A 14 -9.43 -9.25 12.13
CA ASN A 14 -10.45 -9.62 11.15
C ASN A 14 -11.84 -9.13 11.58
N ASP A 15 -11.90 -7.88 12.05
CA ASP A 15 -13.12 -7.28 12.55
C ASP A 15 -14.11 -7.07 11.40
N LYS A 16 -15.05 -8.00 11.27
CA LYS A 16 -16.09 -7.97 10.23
C LYS A 16 -17.11 -6.86 10.42
N ALA A 17 -17.12 -6.20 11.59
CA ALA A 17 -17.98 -5.05 11.86
C ALA A 17 -17.33 -3.73 11.41
N TYR A 18 -16.02 -3.72 11.14
CA TYR A 18 -15.31 -2.54 10.66
C TYR A 18 -15.52 -2.37 9.15
N GLU A 19 -16.32 -1.38 8.77
CA GLU A 19 -16.53 -1.03 7.37
C GLU A 19 -15.34 -0.21 6.84
N PHE A 20 -14.48 -0.84 6.04
CA PHE A 20 -13.46 -0.11 5.29
C PHE A 20 -14.12 0.82 4.28
N SER A 21 -13.54 2.01 4.09
CA SER A 21 -14.02 2.90 3.04
C SER A 21 -13.86 2.22 1.68
N ARG A 22 -14.83 2.37 0.78
CA ARG A 22 -14.75 1.83 -0.58
C ARG A 22 -13.46 2.23 -1.32
N GLN A 23 -13.01 3.46 -1.09
CA GLN A 23 -11.74 3.95 -1.64
C GLN A 23 -10.52 3.15 -1.14
N PHE A 24 -10.54 2.71 0.11
CA PHE A 24 -9.48 1.89 0.70
C PHE A 24 -9.43 0.52 0.03
N ASP A 25 -10.57 -0.16 -0.07
CA ASP A 25 -10.66 -1.47 -0.71
C ASP A 25 -10.26 -1.42 -2.17
N ASP A 26 -10.76 -0.43 -2.91
CA ASP A 26 -10.44 -0.24 -4.32
C ASP A 26 -8.92 -0.01 -4.49
N VAL A 27 -8.28 0.78 -3.64
CA VAL A 27 -6.83 1.02 -3.74
C VAL A 27 -6.02 -0.23 -3.38
N CYS A 28 -6.37 -0.93 -2.31
CA CYS A 28 -5.70 -2.17 -1.93
C CYS A 28 -5.84 -3.24 -3.01
N GLY A 29 -7.05 -3.41 -3.57
CA GLY A 29 -7.34 -4.30 -4.68
C GLY A 29 -6.51 -3.96 -5.92
N ASN A 30 -6.49 -2.69 -6.34
CA ASN A 30 -5.72 -2.27 -7.51
C ASN A 30 -4.20 -2.43 -7.34
N VAL A 31 -3.66 -2.19 -6.14
CA VAL A 31 -2.24 -2.41 -5.84
C VAL A 31 -1.94 -3.91 -5.84
N PHE A 32 -2.83 -4.72 -5.29
CA PHE A 32 -2.71 -6.18 -5.29
C PHE A 32 -2.78 -6.73 -6.72
N ASP A 33 -3.71 -6.26 -7.53
CA ASP A 33 -3.87 -6.62 -8.94
C ASP A 33 -2.73 -6.09 -9.82
N TYR A 34 -2.01 -5.06 -9.39
CA TYR A 34 -0.76 -4.65 -10.02
C TYR A 34 0.41 -5.56 -9.60
N ALA A 35 0.48 -5.91 -8.31
CA ALA A 35 1.52 -6.75 -7.75
C ALA A 35 1.42 -8.19 -8.25
N MET A 36 0.21 -8.69 -8.44
CA MET A 36 -0.08 -10.11 -8.66
C MET A 36 0.36 -10.65 -10.04
N PRO A 37 0.02 -10.00 -11.16
CA PRO A 37 0.40 -10.42 -12.51
C PRO A 37 1.78 -9.91 -12.95
N SER A 38 2.44 -9.06 -12.16
CA SER A 38 3.72 -8.46 -12.55
C SER A 38 4.86 -9.50 -12.58
N PRO A 39 5.65 -9.58 -13.68
CA PRO A 39 6.82 -10.47 -13.81
C PRO A 39 7.88 -10.29 -12.72
N ILE A 40 7.82 -9.17 -12.00
CA ILE A 40 8.71 -8.86 -10.88
C ILE A 40 8.57 -9.89 -9.75
N ARG A 41 7.45 -10.63 -9.66
CA ARG A 41 7.30 -11.76 -8.73
C ARG A 41 7.75 -13.12 -9.25
N GLN A 42 8.26 -13.23 -10.48
CA GLN A 42 9.02 -14.44 -10.89
C GLN A 42 10.48 -14.39 -10.45
N MET A 43 10.95 -13.22 -9.99
CA MET A 43 12.24 -13.10 -9.32
C MET A 43 12.12 -13.53 -7.87
N GLU A 44 12.98 -14.47 -7.46
CA GLU A 44 13.01 -15.09 -6.13
C GLU A 44 13.16 -14.06 -4.99
N THR A 45 13.70 -12.86 -5.30
CA THR A 45 13.95 -11.78 -4.32
C THR A 45 12.71 -10.96 -3.96
N THR A 46 11.64 -11.02 -4.75
CA THR A 46 10.45 -10.14 -4.65
C THR A 46 9.14 -10.90 -4.52
N ALA A 47 9.14 -12.21 -4.77
CA ALA A 47 7.96 -13.05 -4.66
C ALA A 47 7.64 -13.38 -3.18
N GLY A 48 6.50 -12.90 -2.67
CA GLY A 48 6.07 -13.20 -1.30
C GLY A 48 6.93 -12.54 -0.20
N THR A 49 7.88 -11.68 -0.57
CA THR A 49 8.72 -10.95 0.38
C THR A 49 8.08 -9.61 0.75
N LEU A 50 8.39 -9.12 1.96
CA LEU A 50 8.01 -7.77 2.40
C LEU A 50 8.54 -6.70 1.43
N PHE A 51 9.74 -6.92 0.89
CA PHE A 51 10.34 -6.05 -0.12
C PHE A 51 9.49 -5.96 -1.40
N GLY A 52 8.95 -7.08 -1.88
CA GLY A 52 8.04 -7.10 -3.03
C GLY A 52 6.72 -6.36 -2.75
N ALA A 53 6.11 -6.60 -1.59
CA ALA A 53 4.89 -5.91 -1.18
C ALA A 53 5.09 -4.39 -1.05
N TYR A 54 6.23 -3.99 -0.49
CA TYR A 54 6.60 -2.59 -0.32
C TYR A 54 6.80 -1.87 -1.65
N ASN A 55 7.49 -2.50 -2.61
CA ASN A 55 7.74 -1.93 -3.94
C ASN A 55 6.51 -1.90 -4.85
N ALA A 56 5.52 -2.76 -4.60
CA ALA A 56 4.27 -2.77 -5.36
C ALA A 56 3.47 -1.47 -5.20
N ILE A 57 3.51 -0.87 -4.01
CA ILE A 57 2.79 0.37 -3.71
C ILE A 57 3.26 1.52 -4.60
N PRO A 58 4.52 2.02 -4.53
CA PRO A 58 4.98 3.10 -5.40
C PRO A 58 4.93 2.71 -6.88
N GLY A 59 5.19 1.44 -7.22
CA GLY A 59 5.06 0.94 -8.60
C GLY A 59 3.66 1.14 -9.18
N TYR A 60 2.60 0.90 -8.41
CA TYR A 60 1.22 1.13 -8.84
C TYR A 60 0.97 2.62 -9.14
N TYR A 61 1.39 3.52 -8.24
CA TYR A 61 1.20 4.96 -8.41
C TYR A 61 2.00 5.51 -9.61
N GLN A 62 3.15 4.91 -9.94
CA GLN A 62 3.97 5.35 -11.06
C GLN A 62 3.48 4.82 -12.41
N ASN A 63 3.09 3.54 -12.47
CA ASN A 63 2.92 2.81 -13.72
C ASN A 63 1.46 2.58 -14.12
N VAL A 64 0.52 2.50 -13.16
CA VAL A 64 -0.86 2.06 -13.44
C VAL A 64 -1.91 3.12 -13.09
N LYS A 65 -1.74 3.83 -11.98
CA LYS A 65 -2.72 4.82 -11.54
C LYS A 65 -2.92 5.90 -12.60
N LYS A 66 -4.18 6.10 -13.01
CA LYS A 66 -4.56 7.17 -13.93
C LYS A 66 -4.69 8.48 -13.17
N TYR A 67 -4.07 9.53 -13.69
CA TYR A 67 -4.14 10.89 -13.15
C TYR A 67 -4.90 11.79 -14.12
N LYS A 68 -5.56 12.82 -13.58
CA LYS A 68 -6.30 13.80 -14.38
C LYS A 68 -5.39 14.71 -15.22
N SER A 69 -4.16 14.91 -14.77
CA SER A 69 -3.12 15.68 -15.47
C SER A 69 -1.74 15.14 -15.14
N GLU A 70 -0.76 15.47 -15.99
CA GLU A 70 0.64 15.12 -15.74
C GLU A 70 1.18 15.81 -14.49
N ASP A 71 0.79 17.06 -14.21
CA ASP A 71 1.14 17.75 -12.97
C ASP A 71 0.58 17.04 -11.74
N ALA A 72 -0.62 16.45 -11.82
CA ALA A 72 -1.19 15.66 -10.73
C ALA A 72 -0.43 14.34 -10.54
N LYS A 73 0.08 13.73 -11.63
CA LYS A 73 0.96 12.57 -11.56
C LYS A 73 2.30 12.94 -10.93
N LEU A 74 2.93 14.02 -11.39
CA LEU A 74 4.20 14.51 -10.89
C LEU A 74 4.10 14.84 -9.39
N ASN A 75 3.05 15.57 -8.99
CA ASN A 75 2.79 15.85 -7.58
C ASN A 75 2.55 14.58 -6.77
N SER A 76 1.82 13.59 -7.29
CA SER A 76 1.58 12.32 -6.61
C SER A 76 2.79 11.38 -6.56
N ILE A 77 3.85 11.64 -7.34
CA ILE A 77 5.09 10.86 -7.29
C ILE A 77 6.13 11.58 -6.43
N LEU A 78 6.25 12.91 -6.58
CA LEU A 78 7.29 13.72 -5.95
C LEU A 78 6.91 14.26 -4.56
N TYR A 79 5.66 14.71 -4.39
CA TYR A 79 5.28 15.56 -3.23
C TYR A 79 4.21 14.93 -2.34
N VAL A 80 3.35 14.11 -2.92
CA VAL A 80 2.19 13.55 -2.23
C VAL A 80 2.26 12.05 -2.37
N THR A 81 2.04 11.35 -1.28
CA THR A 81 1.65 9.92 -1.22
C THR A 81 2.69 8.82 -1.39
N GLY A 82 3.74 8.96 -2.21
CA GLY A 82 4.72 7.88 -2.41
C GLY A 82 5.62 7.66 -1.19
N LEU A 83 6.55 8.59 -0.97
CA LEU A 83 7.61 8.47 0.04
C LEU A 83 7.07 8.51 1.48
N ASP A 84 6.20 9.46 1.79
CA ASP A 84 5.68 9.63 3.17
C ASP A 84 4.81 8.46 3.62
N HIS A 85 4.01 7.86 2.73
CA HIS A 85 3.22 6.69 3.11
C HIS A 85 4.08 5.44 3.21
N THR A 86 5.13 5.37 2.41
CA THR A 86 6.13 4.31 2.42
C THR A 86 6.92 4.37 3.73
N LYS A 87 7.34 5.56 4.17
CA LYS A 87 7.96 5.81 5.47
C LYS A 87 7.00 5.53 6.65
N LYS A 88 5.77 6.06 6.63
CA LYS A 88 4.80 5.80 7.70
C LYS A 88 4.38 4.33 7.80
N ALA A 89 4.23 3.65 6.66
CA ALA A 89 3.97 2.22 6.66
C ALA A 89 5.15 1.43 7.25
N PHE A 90 6.39 1.82 6.92
CA PHE A 90 7.57 1.23 7.52
C PHE A 90 7.63 1.45 9.04
N GLU A 91 7.36 2.67 9.51
CA GLU A 91 7.27 2.99 10.95
C GLU A 91 6.17 2.18 11.66
N LEU A 92 5.00 2.00 11.03
CA LEU A 92 3.93 1.14 11.55
C LEU A 92 4.35 -0.34 11.58
N CYS A 93 5.05 -0.85 10.56
CA CYS A 93 5.56 -2.22 10.59
C CYS A 93 6.60 -2.42 11.69
N MET A 94 7.46 -1.42 11.97
CA MET A 94 8.45 -1.49 13.05
C MET A 94 7.82 -1.43 14.45
N SER A 95 6.66 -0.78 14.58
CA SER A 95 5.89 -0.68 15.83
C SER A 95 4.70 -1.64 15.88
N ALA A 96 4.60 -2.60 14.95
CA ALA A 96 3.44 -3.48 14.84
C ALA A 96 3.19 -4.30 16.10
N ASP A 97 4.26 -4.69 16.82
CA ASP A 97 4.15 -5.41 18.09
C ASP A 97 3.43 -4.59 19.17
N ASP A 98 3.51 -3.25 19.15
CA ASP A 98 2.81 -2.39 20.12
C ASP A 98 1.29 -2.38 19.92
N TYR A 99 0.82 -2.84 18.76
CA TYR A 99 -0.60 -2.86 18.38
C TYR A 99 -1.21 -4.28 18.38
N LEU A 100 -0.38 -5.32 18.41
CA LEU A 100 -0.79 -6.72 18.39
C LEU A 100 -0.82 -7.38 19.78
N ASN A 101 -0.36 -6.67 20.83
CA ASN A 101 -0.40 -7.07 22.24
C ASN A 101 -1.46 -6.29 23.03
#